data_AF-A0A0A9VVR7-F1
#
_entry.id   AF-A0A0A9VVR7-F1
#
_cell.length_a   1.000
_cell.length_b   1.000
_cell.length_c   1.000
_cell.angle_alpha   90.00
_cell.angle_beta   90.00
_cell.angle_gamma   90.00
#
_symmetry.space_group_name_H-M   'P 1'
#
loop_
_entity.id
_entity.type
_entity.pdbx_description
1 polymer ?
#
loop_
_entity_poly.entity_id
_entity_poly.type
_entity_poly.pdbx_seq_one_letter_code
_entity_poly.pdbx_strand_id
1 'polypeptide(L)'
;QDTSFLSLFADDITAVVQGSSVEGLESNMTALSELIESLCDVNGLRLNSDKTQSLTFQLNGPLTRSVNLLGVVVDNRISWVQHVDKLSSKLASCNFMLRRLSRCVSPEILRSVYFACFHSRLSYCVQLWGNSPHSHRIFVLQKKALR
;
A
#
# COMPACT_ATOMS: atom_id res chain seq x y z
N GLN A 1 -14.81 24.78 4.77
CA GLN A 1 -14.22 24.47 3.46
C GLN A 1 -13.93 22.98 3.48
N ASP A 2 -14.83 22.17 2.92
CA ASP A 2 -14.66 20.72 2.88
C ASP A 2 -13.57 20.38 1.87
N THR A 3 -12.36 20.17 2.36
CA THR A 3 -11.20 19.82 1.54
C THR A 3 -11.30 18.35 1.17
N SER A 4 -11.99 18.06 0.07
CA SER A 4 -11.84 16.78 -0.63
C SER A 4 -10.53 16.80 -1.43
N PHE A 5 -9.76 15.72 -1.34
CA PHE A 5 -8.52 15.57 -2.08
C PHE A 5 -8.68 14.45 -3.09
N LEU A 6 -8.35 14.73 -4.36
CA LEU A 6 -8.41 13.77 -5.46
C LEU A 6 -7.00 13.55 -6.01
N SER A 7 -6.59 12.30 -6.11
CA SER A 7 -5.33 11.86 -6.71
C SER A 7 -5.62 10.88 -7.83
N LEU A 8 -4.99 11.11 -8.98
CA LEU A 8 -5.14 10.30 -10.18
C LEU A 8 -3.80 9.66 -10.51
N PHE A 9 -3.79 8.35 -10.73
CA PHE A 9 -2.61 7.63 -11.19
C PHE A 9 -3.02 6.60 -12.24
N ALA A 10 -2.67 6.85 -13.51
CA ALA A 10 -3.16 6.08 -14.65
C ALA A 10 -4.71 5.97 -14.61
N ASP A 11 -5.26 4.76 -14.53
CA ASP A 11 -6.70 4.49 -14.40
C ASP A 11 -7.21 4.50 -12.95
N ASP A 12 -6.32 4.50 -11.96
CA ASP A 12 -6.69 4.51 -10.55
C ASP A 12 -7.03 5.93 -10.08
N ILE A 13 -8.28 6.11 -9.62
CA ILE A 13 -8.76 7.32 -8.96
C ILE A 13 -8.78 7.07 -7.46
N THR A 14 -8.12 7.94 -6.69
CA THR A 14 -8.15 7.91 -5.22
C THR A 14 -8.73 9.22 -4.71
N ALA A 15 -9.83 9.14 -3.97
CA ALA A 15 -10.44 10.29 -3.35
C ALA A 15 -10.42 10.18 -1.82
N VAL A 16 -10.14 11.31 -1.17
CA VAL A 16 -10.14 11.44 0.28
C VAL A 16 -11.20 12.47 0.65
N VAL A 17 -12.06 12.08 1.58
CA VAL A 17 -13.16 12.90 2.08
C VAL A 17 -13.04 13.03 3.59
N GLN A 18 -13.34 14.23 4.08
CA GLN A 18 -13.41 14.53 5.49
C GLN A 18 -14.84 14.92 5.86
N GLY A 19 -15.26 14.56 7.08
CA GLY A 19 -16.55 14.94 7.65
C GLY A 19 -16.43 15.06 9.17
N SER A 20 -17.12 16.04 9.74
CA SER A 20 -17.11 16.29 11.19
C SER A 20 -18.03 15.35 11.98
N SER A 21 -18.96 14.69 11.29
CA SER A 21 -19.86 13.66 11.84
C SER A 21 -19.87 12.45 10.90
N VAL A 22 -20.32 11.30 11.40
CA VAL A 22 -20.44 10.07 10.58
C VAL A 22 -21.44 10.29 9.45
N GLU A 23 -22.60 10.88 9.76
CA GLU A 23 -23.64 11.21 8.77
C GLU A 23 -23.12 12.20 7.72
N GLY A 24 -22.36 13.21 8.14
CA GLY A 24 -21.75 14.16 7.22
C GLY A 24 -20.67 13.52 6.34
N LEU A 25 -19.90 12.58 6.88
CA LEU A 25 -18.91 11.82 6.12
C LEU A 25 -19.57 10.93 5.06
N GLU A 26 -20.64 10.20 5.42
CA GLU A 26 -21.40 9.37 4.49
C GLU A 26 -22.07 10.20 3.38
N SER A 27 -22.63 11.35 3.75
CA SER A 27 -23.21 12.30 2.78
C SER A 27 -22.15 12.81 1.81
N ASN A 28 -21.00 13.24 2.33
CA ASN A 28 -19.89 13.74 1.50
C ASN A 28 -19.30 12.64 0.61
N MET A 29 -19.21 11.40 1.12
CA MET A 29 -18.74 10.24 0.35
C MET A 29 -19.69 9.88 -0.78
N THR A 30 -21.00 9.97 -0.54
CA THR A 30 -22.03 9.71 -1.57
C THR A 30 -21.98 10.79 -2.65
N ALA A 31 -21.99 12.07 -2.27
CA ALA A 31 -21.88 13.19 -3.20
C ALA A 31 -20.61 13.12 -4.07
N LEU A 32 -19.48 12.71 -3.47
CA LEU A 32 -18.23 12.55 -4.22
C LEU A 32 -18.25 11.33 -5.14
N SER A 33 -18.93 10.25 -4.78
CA SER A 33 -19.09 9.09 -5.65
C SER A 33 -19.91 9.45 -6.90
N GLU A 34 -21.01 10.18 -6.73
CA GLU A 34 -21.82 10.70 -7.85
C GLU A 34 -21.02 11.65 -8.75
N LEU A 35 -20.17 12.50 -8.16
CA LEU A 35 -19.29 13.39 -8.92
C LEU A 35 -18.27 12.60 -9.76
N ILE A 36 -17.66 11.54 -9.20
CA ILE A 36 -16.69 10.71 -9.92
C ILE A 36 -17.39 9.93 -11.05
N GLU A 37 -18.57 9.38 -10.79
CA GLU A 37 -19.35 8.69 -11.83
C GLU A 37 -19.69 9.63 -12.99
N SER A 38 -20.20 10.83 -12.70
CA SER A 38 -20.47 11.85 -13.71
C SER A 38 -19.20 12.26 -14.47
N LEU A 39 -18.07 12.42 -13.79
CA LEU A 39 -16.79 12.72 -14.42
C LEU A 39 -16.35 11.58 -15.35
N CYS A 40 -16.51 10.33 -14.94
CA CYS A 40 -16.22 9.19 -15.78
C CYS A 40 -17.11 9.18 -17.03
N ASP A 41 -18.41 9.36 -16.87
CA ASP A 41 -19.39 9.33 -17.97
C ASP A 41 -19.13 10.43 -19.00
N VAL A 42 -18.88 11.67 -18.56
CA VAL A 42 -18.57 12.80 -19.44
C VAL A 42 -17.29 12.55 -20.25
N ASN A 43 -16.34 11.82 -19.68
CA ASN A 43 -15.08 11.48 -20.35
C ASN A 43 -15.14 10.15 -21.12
N GLY A 44 -16.33 9.52 -21.24
CA GLY A 44 -16.50 8.23 -21.92
C GLY A 44 -15.81 7.06 -21.21
N LEU A 45 -15.56 7.19 -19.91
CA LEU A 45 -15.01 6.17 -19.03
C LEU A 45 -16.14 5.49 -18.26
N ARG A 46 -15.91 4.25 -17.83
CA ARG A 46 -16.86 3.51 -16.99
C ARG A 46 -16.19 3.13 -15.67
N LEU A 47 -16.83 3.51 -14.56
CA LEU A 47 -16.36 3.15 -13.22
C LEU A 47 -16.47 1.64 -13.00
N ASN A 48 -15.42 1.03 -12.43
CA ASN A 48 -15.40 -0.40 -12.11
C ASN A 48 -15.79 -0.61 -10.64
N SER A 49 -17.08 -0.83 -10.39
CA SER A 49 -17.62 -1.05 -9.04
C SER A 49 -16.97 -2.21 -8.29
N ASP A 50 -16.52 -3.26 -9.00
CA ASP A 50 -15.90 -4.43 -8.38
C ASP A 50 -14.49 -4.13 -7.86
N LYS A 51 -13.80 -3.18 -8.51
CA LYS A 51 -12.46 -2.73 -8.11
C LYS A 51 -12.49 -1.52 -7.18
N THR A 52 -13.56 -0.73 -7.17
CA THR A 52 -13.70 0.42 -6.28
C THR A 52 -13.76 -0.05 -4.82
N GLN A 53 -12.83 0.43 -4.00
CA GLN A 53 -12.74 0.09 -2.58
C GLN A 53 -12.87 1.34 -1.71
N SER A 54 -13.53 1.20 -0.57
CA SER A 54 -13.64 2.25 0.44
C SER A 54 -12.93 1.88 1.73
N LEU A 55 -12.18 2.84 2.29
CA LEU A 55 -11.50 2.70 3.56
C LEU A 55 -11.83 3.88 4.46
N THR A 56 -12.58 3.62 5.53
CA THR A 56 -12.90 4.62 6.56
C THR A 56 -11.85 4.57 7.66
N PHE A 57 -11.11 5.65 7.87
CA PHE A 57 -10.13 5.73 8.95
C PHE A 57 -10.80 5.99 10.29
N GLN A 58 -10.45 5.20 11.30
CA GLN A 58 -10.96 5.35 12.67
C GLN A 58 -9.86 5.08 13.68
N LEU A 59 -9.57 6.05 14.55
CA LEU A 59 -8.51 5.93 15.57
C LEU A 59 -8.72 4.74 16.51
N ASN A 60 -9.98 4.47 16.90
CA ASN A 60 -10.34 3.43 17.87
C ASN A 60 -11.27 2.34 17.30
N GLY A 61 -11.43 2.28 15.98
CA GLY A 61 -12.25 1.25 15.32
C GLY A 61 -11.55 -0.12 15.31
N PRO A 62 -12.26 -1.24 15.14
CA PRO A 62 -11.65 -2.54 14.92
C PRO A 62 -10.86 -2.55 13.60
N LEU A 63 -9.73 -3.28 13.54
CA LEU A 63 -8.95 -3.47 12.31
C LEU A 63 -9.70 -4.44 11.38
N THR A 64 -10.58 -3.90 10.54
CA THR A 64 -11.52 -4.73 9.75
C THR A 64 -11.24 -4.71 8.26
N ARG A 65 -10.56 -3.69 7.75
CA ARG A 65 -10.38 -3.49 6.32
C ARG A 65 -8.97 -3.01 6.00
N SER A 66 -8.46 -3.48 4.87
CA SER A 66 -7.32 -2.89 4.20
C SER A 66 -7.55 -2.86 2.70
N VAL A 67 -6.91 -1.88 2.07
CA VAL A 67 -6.94 -1.66 0.63
C VAL A 67 -5.51 -1.60 0.11
N ASN A 68 -5.31 -2.04 -1.12
CA ASN A 68 -4.01 -1.93 -1.77
C ASN A 68 -3.98 -0.66 -2.62
N LEU A 69 -3.31 0.37 -2.13
CA LEU A 69 -3.15 1.64 -2.83
C LEU A 69 -1.75 1.72 -3.42
N LEU A 70 -1.67 1.70 -4.76
CA LEU A 70 -0.40 1.79 -5.50
C LEU A 70 0.67 0.80 -4.99
N GLY A 71 0.28 -0.41 -4.62
CA GLY A 71 1.20 -1.44 -4.11
C GLY A 71 1.51 -1.38 -2.62
N VAL A 72 0.98 -0.40 -1.89
CA VAL A 72 1.03 -0.32 -0.42
C VAL A 72 -0.30 -0.80 0.16
N VAL A 73 -0.26 -1.64 1.19
CA VAL A 73 -1.48 -2.09 1.87
C VAL A 73 -1.74 -1.13 3.02
N VAL A 74 -2.82 -0.36 2.92
CA VAL A 74 -3.22 0.59 3.95
C VAL A 74 -4.40 0.00 4.71
N ASP A 75 -4.28 -0.05 6.04
CA ASP A 75 -5.37 -0.46 6.91
C ASP A 75 -6.05 0.75 7.56
N ASN A 76 -7.27 0.56 8.07
CA ASN A 76 -8.09 1.64 8.62
C ASN A 76 -7.52 2.31 9.89
N ARG A 77 -6.46 1.74 10.49
CA ARG A 77 -5.74 2.30 11.64
C ARG A 77 -4.33 2.76 11.31
N ILE A 78 -3.90 2.65 10.05
CA ILE A 78 -2.54 2.96 9.61
C ILE A 78 -1.51 2.18 10.47
N SER A 79 -1.86 0.94 10.85
CA SER A 79 -1.02 0.08 11.70
C SER A 79 0.14 -0.54 10.92
N TRP A 80 -0.03 -0.71 9.60
CA TRP A 80 0.89 -1.35 8.66
C TRP A 80 1.13 -2.84 8.88
N VAL A 81 0.37 -3.49 9.77
CA VAL A 81 0.55 -4.92 10.10
C VAL A 81 0.44 -5.78 8.85
N GLN A 82 -0.66 -5.64 8.10
CA GLN A 82 -0.91 -6.44 6.90
C GLN A 82 0.08 -6.14 5.78
N HIS A 83 0.54 -4.88 5.67
CA HIS A 83 1.58 -4.51 4.73
C HIS A 83 2.91 -5.20 5.05
N VAL A 84 3.34 -5.11 6.31
CA VAL A 84 4.57 -5.73 6.80
C VAL A 84 4.51 -7.24 6.64
N ASP A 85 3.39 -7.89 6.93
CA ASP A 85 3.23 -9.34 6.73
C ASP A 85 3.43 -9.73 5.26
N LYS A 86 2.73 -9.03 4.34
CA LYS A 86 2.84 -9.27 2.90
C LYS A 86 4.26 -9.01 2.38
N LEU A 87 4.89 -7.93 2.84
CA LEU A 87 6.27 -7.59 2.48
C LEU A 87 7.26 -8.63 3.03
N SER A 88 7.08 -9.05 4.29
CA SER A 88 7.95 -10.04 4.94
C SER A 88 7.94 -11.38 4.22
N SER A 89 6.78 -11.84 3.75
CA SER A 89 6.64 -13.06 2.95
C SER A 89 7.44 -12.96 1.64
N LYS A 90 7.27 -11.85 0.90
CA LYS A 90 8.03 -11.61 -0.34
C LYS A 90 9.53 -11.54 -0.10
N LEU A 91 9.97 -10.85 0.95
CA LEU A 91 11.39 -10.73 1.29
C LEU A 91 11.99 -12.06 1.79
N ALA A 92 11.21 -12.89 2.47
CA ALA A 92 11.64 -14.24 2.84
C ALA A 92 11.88 -15.11 1.61
N SER A 93 11.00 -15.03 0.60
CA SER A 93 11.23 -15.69 -0.70
C SER A 93 12.48 -15.15 -1.41
N CYS A 94 12.71 -13.83 -1.39
CA CYS A 94 13.93 -13.23 -1.93
C CYS A 94 15.19 -13.73 -1.19
N ASN A 95 15.15 -13.87 0.13
CA ASN A 95 16.26 -14.45 0.91
C ASN A 95 16.57 -15.89 0.50
N PHE A 96 15.53 -16.71 0.30
CA PHE A 96 15.72 -18.07 -0.19
C PHE A 96 16.37 -18.10 -1.57
N MET A 97 15.92 -17.22 -2.48
CA MET A 97 16.51 -17.05 -3.81
C MET A 97 17.98 -16.62 -3.73
N LEU A 98 18.31 -15.59 -2.94
CA LEU A 98 19.69 -15.12 -2.75
C LEU A 98 20.59 -16.22 -2.19
N ARG A 99 20.12 -16.99 -1.21
CA ARG A 99 20.87 -18.12 -0.62
C ARG A 99 21.13 -19.25 -1.62
N ARG A 100 20.24 -19.45 -2.61
CA ARG A 100 20.47 -20.43 -3.68
C ARG A 100 21.47 -19.90 -4.71
N LEU A 101 21.32 -18.64 -5.11
CA LEU A 101 22.19 -18.01 -6.08
C LEU A 101 23.63 -17.85 -5.57
N SER A 102 23.83 -17.60 -4.28
CA SER A 102 25.17 -17.46 -3.69
C SER A 102 26.07 -18.69 -3.88
N ARG A 103 25.49 -19.86 -4.18
CA ARG A 103 26.23 -21.10 -4.49
C ARG A 103 26.66 -21.22 -5.95
N CYS A 104 26.15 -20.36 -6.83
CA CYS A 104 26.27 -20.49 -8.28
C CYS A 104 26.78 -19.23 -8.99
N VAL A 105 26.71 -18.06 -8.35
CA VAL A 105 27.07 -16.77 -8.97
C VAL A 105 28.15 -16.04 -8.17
N SER A 106 28.85 -15.12 -8.82
CA SER A 106 29.84 -14.28 -8.17
C SER A 106 29.19 -13.29 -7.18
N PRO A 107 29.92 -12.83 -6.15
CA PRO A 107 29.41 -11.85 -5.18
C PRO A 107 28.88 -10.55 -5.83
N GLU A 108 29.46 -10.11 -6.94
CA GLU A 108 29.05 -8.91 -7.66
C GLU A 108 27.66 -9.08 -8.27
N ILE A 109 27.40 -10.23 -8.90
CA ILE A 109 26.08 -10.56 -9.45
C ILE A 109 25.07 -10.70 -8.32
N LEU A 110 25.44 -11.36 -7.22
CA LEU A 110 24.57 -11.53 -6.07
C LEU A 110 24.16 -10.17 -5.46
N ARG A 111 25.10 -9.22 -5.38
CA ARG A 111 24.85 -7.86 -4.94
C ARG A 111 23.86 -7.14 -5.85
N SER A 112 24.03 -7.26 -7.17
CA SER A 112 23.08 -6.70 -8.14
C SER A 112 21.67 -7.27 -7.98
N VAL A 113 21.55 -8.60 -7.80
CA VAL A 113 20.26 -9.26 -7.56
C VAL A 113 19.64 -8.80 -6.24
N TYR A 114 20.44 -8.61 -5.18
CA TYR A 114 19.95 -8.07 -3.92
C TYR A 114 19.35 -6.67 -4.11
N PHE A 115 20.04 -5.75 -4.80
CA PHE A 115 19.49 -4.42 -5.03
C PHE A 115 18.24 -4.44 -5.91
N ALA A 116 18.24 -5.25 -6.97
CA ALA A 116 17.14 -5.34 -7.92
C ALA A 116 15.88 -5.96 -7.31
N CYS A 117 16.01 -7.01 -6.49
CA CYS A 117 14.87 -7.77 -6.00
C CYS A 117 14.51 -7.46 -4.55
N PHE A 118 15.50 -7.37 -3.65
CA PHE A 118 15.28 -7.18 -2.22
C PHE A 118 15.16 -5.70 -1.88
N HIS A 119 16.20 -4.91 -2.21
CA HIS A 119 16.26 -3.50 -1.81
C HIS A 119 15.15 -2.67 -2.45
N SER A 120 14.88 -2.86 -3.75
CA SER A 120 13.79 -2.15 -4.45
C SER A 120 12.42 -2.29 -3.79
N ARG A 121 12.11 -3.47 -3.21
CA ARG A 121 10.85 -3.74 -2.48
C ARG A 121 10.89 -3.16 -1.07
N LEU A 122 12.06 -3.21 -0.43
CA LEU A 122 12.28 -2.65 0.89
C LEU A 122 12.22 -1.12 0.89
N SER A 123 12.69 -0.46 -0.17
CA SER A 123 12.72 1.01 -0.25
C SER A 123 11.37 1.61 -0.66
N TYR A 124 10.50 0.80 -1.27
CA TYR A 124 9.22 1.28 -1.78
C TYR A 124 8.32 1.79 -0.64
N CYS A 125 7.96 3.07 -0.70
CA CYS A 125 7.12 3.77 0.29
C CYS A 125 7.61 3.64 1.75
N VAL A 126 8.91 3.44 1.96
CA VAL A 126 9.48 3.20 3.30
C VAL A 126 9.23 4.35 4.28
N GLN A 127 9.06 5.57 3.79
CA GLN A 127 8.71 6.74 4.62
C GLN A 127 7.34 6.59 5.31
N LEU A 128 6.43 5.78 4.74
CA LEU A 128 5.09 5.58 5.31
C LEU A 128 5.09 4.49 6.38
N TRP A 129 5.59 3.30 6.06
CA TRP A 129 5.50 2.13 6.93
C TRP A 129 6.76 1.86 7.75
N GLY A 130 7.90 2.47 7.41
CA GLY A 130 9.21 2.20 8.03
C GLY A 130 9.26 2.56 9.51
N ASN A 131 8.49 3.58 9.93
CA ASN A 131 8.37 3.98 11.34
C ASN A 131 7.33 3.16 12.13
N SER A 132 6.71 2.15 11.51
CA SER A 132 5.79 1.26 12.23
C SER A 132 6.54 0.38 13.24
N PRO A 133 5.94 0.00 14.37
CA PRO A 133 6.56 -0.92 15.33
C PRO A 133 6.81 -2.31 14.73
N HIS A 134 6.11 -2.65 13.65
CA HIS A 134 6.23 -3.94 12.96
C HIS A 134 7.41 -3.99 11.98
N SER A 135 7.99 -2.85 11.61
CA SER A 135 9.11 -2.76 10.66
C SER A 135 10.35 -3.55 11.10
N HIS A 136 10.52 -3.78 12.42
CA HIS A 136 11.63 -4.57 12.97
C HIS A 136 11.76 -5.96 12.31
N ARG A 137 10.63 -6.60 11.96
CA ARG A 137 10.60 -7.93 11.31
C ARG A 137 11.28 -7.89 9.94
N ILE A 138 11.07 -6.79 9.21
CA ILE A 138 11.66 -6.56 7.89
C ILE A 138 13.17 -6.35 8.00
N PHE A 139 13.63 -5.57 8.97
CA PHE A 139 15.07 -5.36 9.20
C PHE A 139 15.79 -6.63 9.64
N VAL A 140 15.12 -7.52 10.38
CA VAL A 140 15.68 -8.86 10.68
C VAL A 140 15.85 -9.68 9.40
N LEU A 141 14.88 -9.64 8.47
CA LEU A 141 15.02 -10.31 7.17
C LEU A 141 16.12 -9.70 6.32
N GLN A 142 16.29 -8.37 6.35
CA GLN A 142 17.38 -7.69 5.66
C GLN A 142 18.75 -8.15 6.19
N LYS A 143 18.92 -8.22 7.51
CA LYS A 143 20.16 -8.75 8.12
C LYS A 143 20.44 -10.20 7.73
N LYS A 144 19.39 -11.03 7.57
CA LYS A 144 19.54 -12.40 7.07
C LYS A 144 19.93 -12.46 5.58
N ALA A 145 19.56 -11.47 4.78
CA ALA A 145 19.92 -11.40 3.36
C ALA A 145 21.41 -11.12 3.13
N LEU A 146 22.01 -10.36 4.06
CA LEU A 146 23.40 -9.89 3.98
C LEU A 146 24.40 -10.85 4.66
N ARG A 147 23.92 -11.92 5.30
CA ARG A 147 24.73 -12.98 5.90
C ARG A 147 24.88 -14.13 4.91
#